data_AF-A0A316UKN7-F1
#
_entry.id   AF-A0A316UKN7-F1
#
_cell.length_a   1.000
_cell.length_b   1.000
_cell.length_c   1.000
_cell.angle_alpha   90.00
_cell.angle_beta   90.00
_cell.angle_gamma   90.00
#
_symmetry.space_group_name_H-M   'P 1'
#
loop_
_entity.id
_entity.type
_entity.pdbx_description
1 polymer ?
#
loop_
_entity_poly.entity_id
_entity_poly.type
_entity_poly.pdbx_seq_one_letter_code
_entity_poly.pdbx_strand_id
1 'polypeptide(L)'
;MLWTPHHLLVAPALFLLAAQLAPQLALADHHVCSWKEGLNSPFEYGYDRSCMAYVAKTASGYADYRCAKEWPTTYGILVADFNVLSPGRLEFAAACGENGYALTKWVSPSCTWIHSMAMCLGRGDPHRPVKEINCFYMARADDCEWPAMFTNDSIPDMVDIWYLPYPEKRELRLGADD
;
A
#
# COMPACT_ATOMS: atom_id res chain seq x y z
N MET A 1 -64.99 -0.26 37.30
CA MET A 1 -64.06 0.56 36.51
C MET A 1 -62.66 0.24 36.99
N LEU A 2 -61.90 -0.52 36.20
CA LEU A 2 -60.55 -0.96 36.49
C LEU A 2 -59.63 -0.37 35.42
N TRP A 3 -58.71 0.51 35.83
CA TRP A 3 -57.62 1.04 35.01
C TRP A 3 -56.33 0.35 35.49
N THR A 4 -55.63 -0.33 34.59
CA THR A 4 -54.28 -0.88 34.86
C THR A 4 -53.22 -0.07 34.12
N PRO A 5 -52.16 0.43 34.80
CA PRO A 5 -51.09 1.16 34.15
C PRO A 5 -50.06 0.15 33.60
N HIS A 6 -49.85 0.14 32.28
CA HIS A 6 -48.86 -0.71 31.60
C HIS A 6 -47.88 0.13 30.78
N HIS A 7 -47.29 1.16 31.37
CA HIS A 7 -46.32 2.00 30.65
C HIS A 7 -45.19 2.44 31.58
N LEU A 8 -44.27 1.56 32.00
CA LEU A 8 -43.08 1.99 32.75
C LEU A 8 -41.85 1.06 32.70
N LEU A 9 -41.78 0.06 31.79
CA LEU A 9 -40.67 -0.90 31.76
C LEU A 9 -39.99 -1.11 30.39
N VAL A 10 -40.15 -0.20 29.42
CA VAL A 10 -39.50 -0.35 28.08
C VAL A 10 -38.29 0.58 27.90
N ALA A 11 -38.14 1.63 28.71
CA ALA A 11 -37.11 2.65 28.53
C ALA A 11 -35.64 2.22 28.82
N PRO A 12 -35.30 1.32 29.78
CA PRO A 12 -33.89 1.07 30.11
C PRO A 12 -33.17 0.09 29.15
N ALA A 13 -33.91 -0.72 28.38
CA ALA A 13 -33.30 -1.69 27.46
C ALA A 13 -32.71 -1.03 26.19
N LEU A 14 -33.28 0.10 25.74
CA LEU A 14 -32.80 0.80 24.54
C LEU A 14 -31.45 1.51 24.77
N PHE A 15 -31.19 1.99 25.98
CA PHE A 15 -29.92 2.65 26.32
C PHE A 15 -28.73 1.69 26.36
N LEU A 16 -28.93 0.44 26.80
CA LEU A 16 -27.89 -0.59 26.81
C LEU A 16 -27.49 -1.03 25.39
N LEU A 17 -28.44 -1.10 24.47
CA LEU A 17 -28.15 -1.44 23.07
C LEU A 17 -27.42 -0.30 22.34
N ALA A 18 -27.78 0.96 22.62
CA ALA A 18 -27.09 2.13 22.06
C ALA A 18 -25.65 2.28 22.59
N ALA A 19 -25.38 1.88 23.84
CA ALA A 19 -24.02 1.85 24.40
C ALA A 19 -23.15 0.70 23.83
N GLN A 20 -23.77 -0.41 23.41
CA GLN A 20 -23.07 -1.51 22.71
C GLN A 20 -22.77 -1.19 21.25
N LEU A 21 -23.50 -0.25 20.66
CA LEU A 21 -23.23 0.33 19.34
C LEU A 21 -22.33 1.56 19.42
N ALA A 22 -21.70 1.83 20.58
CA ALA A 22 -20.63 2.81 20.65
C ALA A 22 -19.63 2.47 19.55
N PRO A 23 -19.37 3.39 18.61
CA PRO A 23 -18.51 3.09 17.48
C PRO A 23 -17.17 2.67 18.08
N GLN A 24 -16.78 1.43 17.83
CA GLN A 24 -15.38 1.12 17.77
C GLN A 24 -14.88 2.00 16.64
N LEU A 25 -14.46 3.22 17.00
CA LEU A 25 -13.66 4.05 16.15
C LEU A 25 -12.48 3.15 15.84
N ALA A 26 -12.52 2.52 14.66
CA ALA A 26 -11.41 1.80 14.13
C ALA A 26 -10.33 2.86 14.02
N LEU A 27 -9.47 2.89 15.03
CA LEU A 27 -8.24 3.63 15.00
C LEU A 27 -7.41 2.87 13.99
N ALA A 28 -7.58 3.23 12.71
CA ALA A 28 -6.68 2.79 11.68
C ALA A 28 -5.33 3.43 12.04
N ASP A 29 -4.44 2.63 12.61
CA ASP A 29 -3.06 3.06 12.82
C ASP A 29 -2.44 3.25 11.45
N HIS A 30 -2.29 4.51 11.04
CA HIS A 30 -1.57 4.86 9.83
C HIS A 30 -0.07 4.70 10.08
N HIS A 31 0.55 3.75 9.39
CA HIS A 31 1.98 3.51 9.51
C HIS A 31 2.75 4.40 8.53
N VAL A 32 3.62 5.26 9.04
CA VAL A 32 4.53 6.04 8.19
C VAL A 32 5.71 5.16 7.76
N CYS A 33 5.99 5.10 6.46
CA CYS A 33 7.09 4.30 5.92
C CYS A 33 8.42 4.75 6.53
N SER A 34 9.09 3.89 7.29
CA SER A 34 10.34 4.25 7.99
C SER A 34 11.49 3.28 7.73
N TRP A 35 11.20 2.08 7.22
CA TRP A 35 12.21 1.07 6.95
C TRP A 35 13.06 1.43 5.72
N LYS A 36 14.37 1.47 5.92
CA LYS A 36 15.43 1.58 4.89
C LYS A 36 16.33 0.35 4.96
N GLU A 37 16.55 -0.31 3.83
CA GLU A 37 17.52 -1.41 3.73
C GLU A 37 18.98 -0.92 3.60
N GLY A 38 19.17 0.29 3.06
CA GLY A 38 20.46 0.95 2.97
C GLY A 38 20.50 2.08 1.94
N LEU A 39 21.69 2.35 1.39
CA LEU A 39 21.97 3.46 0.48
C LEU A 39 22.08 3.06 -1.01
N ASN A 40 21.78 1.82 -1.37
CA ASN A 40 21.85 1.31 -2.74
C ASN A 40 20.45 1.00 -3.31
N SER A 41 20.36 0.88 -4.64
CA SER A 41 19.07 0.61 -5.28
C SER A 41 18.49 -0.73 -4.77
N PRO A 42 17.16 -0.95 -4.81
CA PRO A 42 16.58 -2.23 -4.39
C PRO A 42 17.20 -3.44 -5.09
N PHE A 43 17.67 -3.26 -6.32
CA PHE A 43 18.37 -4.28 -7.09
C PHE A 43 19.63 -4.81 -6.38
N GLU A 44 20.42 -3.96 -5.75
CA GLU A 44 21.63 -4.36 -5.00
C GLU A 44 21.31 -5.16 -3.73
N TYR A 45 20.07 -5.09 -3.26
CA TYR A 45 19.53 -5.94 -2.19
C TYR A 45 18.81 -7.18 -2.74
N GLY A 46 18.87 -7.38 -4.06
CA GLY A 46 18.29 -8.45 -4.86
C GLY A 46 16.76 -8.46 -4.84
N TYR A 47 16.17 -7.27 -4.84
CA TYR A 47 14.78 -7.09 -5.22
C TYR A 47 14.66 -7.13 -6.74
N ASP A 48 13.53 -7.66 -7.21
CA ASP A 48 13.13 -7.61 -8.61
C ASP A 48 12.13 -6.48 -8.82
N ARG A 49 12.25 -5.77 -9.95
CA ARG A 49 11.29 -4.71 -10.28
C ARG A 49 9.95 -5.33 -10.64
N SER A 50 8.89 -4.92 -9.94
CA SER A 50 7.52 -5.34 -10.19
C SER A 50 6.88 -4.51 -11.29
N CYS A 51 6.89 -3.18 -11.16
CA CYS A 51 6.33 -2.26 -12.14
C CYS A 51 6.80 -0.83 -11.91
N MET A 52 6.71 -0.01 -12.96
CA MET A 52 6.68 1.45 -12.82
C MET A 52 5.22 1.91 -12.90
N ALA A 53 4.80 2.73 -11.94
CA ALA A 53 3.44 3.26 -11.88
C ALA A 53 3.45 4.78 -12.09
N TYR A 54 2.68 5.25 -13.06
CA TYR A 54 2.58 6.67 -13.39
C TYR A 54 1.39 7.31 -12.69
N VAL A 55 1.54 8.59 -12.35
CA VAL A 55 0.48 9.38 -11.72
C VAL A 55 -0.66 9.65 -12.71
N ALA A 56 -1.89 9.48 -12.25
CA ALA A 56 -3.11 9.88 -12.93
C ALA A 56 -3.88 10.87 -12.03
N LYS A 57 -3.64 12.16 -12.24
CA LYS A 57 -4.25 13.24 -11.44
C LYS A 57 -5.71 13.44 -11.83
N THR A 58 -6.57 13.68 -10.84
CA THR A 58 -7.97 14.04 -11.02
C THR A 58 -8.16 15.56 -10.87
N ALA A 59 -9.26 16.09 -11.41
CA ALA A 59 -9.58 17.51 -11.29
C ALA A 59 -9.83 17.96 -9.83
N SER A 60 -10.20 17.03 -8.94
CA SER A 60 -10.42 17.27 -7.52
C SER A 60 -9.15 17.23 -6.67
N GLY A 61 -7.97 17.08 -7.29
CA GLY A 61 -6.68 17.09 -6.60
C GLY A 61 -6.29 15.76 -5.96
N TYR A 62 -6.93 14.66 -6.36
CA TYR A 62 -6.50 13.31 -6.00
C TYR A 62 -5.58 12.78 -7.10
N ALA A 63 -4.81 11.75 -6.82
CA ALA A 63 -4.10 11.03 -7.87
C ALA A 63 -4.01 9.53 -7.58
N ASP A 64 -4.07 8.75 -8.65
CA ASP A 64 -3.81 7.30 -8.61
C ASP A 64 -2.43 7.02 -9.21
N TYR A 65 -1.68 6.09 -8.63
CA TYR A 65 -0.47 5.53 -9.23
C TYR A 65 -0.77 4.14 -9.73
N ARG A 66 -0.83 4.00 -11.05
CA ARG A 66 -1.15 2.71 -11.69
C ARG A 66 0.01 2.19 -12.52
N CYS A 67 0.32 0.91 -12.36
CA CYS A 67 1.37 0.24 -13.13
C CYS A 67 1.15 0.39 -14.64
N ALA A 68 2.22 0.74 -15.34
CA ALA A 68 2.21 1.08 -16.75
C ALA A 68 2.07 -0.13 -17.69
N LYS A 69 1.73 0.15 -18.95
CA LYS A 69 1.49 -0.87 -20.01
C LYS A 69 2.70 -1.74 -20.31
N GLU A 70 3.90 -1.20 -20.13
CA GLU A 70 5.18 -1.90 -20.32
C GLU A 70 5.32 -3.10 -19.38
N TRP A 71 4.45 -3.19 -18.36
CA TRP A 71 4.37 -4.25 -17.38
C TRP A 71 3.06 -5.03 -17.56
N PRO A 72 2.92 -5.87 -18.60
CA PRO A 72 1.64 -6.47 -18.99
C PRO A 72 1.03 -7.35 -17.90
N THR A 73 1.87 -7.88 -17.01
CA THR A 73 1.48 -8.71 -15.87
C THR A 73 0.85 -7.91 -14.73
N THR A 74 1.18 -6.62 -14.64
CA THR A 74 0.73 -5.72 -13.57
C THR A 74 -0.03 -4.51 -14.09
N TYR A 75 -0.31 -4.41 -15.38
CA TYR A 75 -0.90 -3.22 -16.00
C TYR A 75 -2.21 -2.78 -15.33
N GLY A 76 -2.32 -1.48 -15.04
CA GLY A 76 -3.52 -0.85 -14.49
C GLY A 76 -3.74 -1.05 -12.99
N ILE A 77 -2.91 -1.86 -12.34
CA ILE A 77 -2.97 -2.10 -10.90
C ILE A 77 -2.60 -0.83 -10.14
N LEU A 78 -3.46 -0.44 -9.19
CA LEU A 78 -3.22 0.66 -8.27
C LEU A 78 -2.22 0.22 -7.20
N VAL A 79 -1.12 0.95 -7.06
CA VAL A 79 -0.07 0.65 -6.06
C VAL A 79 0.07 1.73 -5.00
N ALA A 80 -0.34 2.96 -5.32
CA ALA A 80 -0.37 4.08 -4.41
C ALA A 80 -1.45 5.07 -4.82
N ASP A 81 -1.86 5.92 -3.89
CA ASP A 81 -2.79 7.02 -4.13
C ASP A 81 -2.38 8.28 -3.35
N PHE A 82 -2.89 9.42 -3.80
CA PHE A 82 -2.62 10.71 -3.21
C PHE A 82 -3.92 11.42 -2.84
N ASN A 83 -3.94 12.03 -1.64
CA ASN A 83 -5.07 12.75 -1.05
C ASN A 83 -6.31 11.91 -0.71
N VAL A 84 -6.27 10.57 -0.82
CA VAL A 84 -7.45 9.73 -0.56
C VAL A 84 -7.70 9.60 0.94
N LEU A 85 -6.69 9.21 1.73
CA LEU A 85 -6.84 9.02 3.18
C LEU A 85 -6.70 10.32 3.95
N SER A 86 -5.80 11.20 3.52
CA SER A 86 -5.59 12.53 4.12
C SER A 86 -4.99 13.52 3.12
N PRO A 87 -5.30 14.83 3.22
CA PRO A 87 -4.66 15.85 2.39
C PRO A 87 -3.14 15.87 2.52
N GLY A 88 -2.47 16.00 1.39
CA GLY A 88 -1.02 16.01 1.20
C GLY A 88 -0.34 14.66 1.34
N ARG A 89 -1.07 13.56 1.53
CA ARG A 89 -0.49 12.23 1.79
C ARG A 89 -0.45 11.37 0.55
N LEU A 90 0.70 10.73 0.33
CA LEU A 90 0.90 9.67 -0.65
C LEU A 90 0.93 8.35 0.11
N GLU A 91 0.00 7.47 -0.19
CA GLU A 91 -0.21 6.20 0.52
C GLU A 91 0.10 5.04 -0.41
N PHE A 92 0.88 4.07 0.05
CA PHE A 92 1.14 2.84 -0.69
C PHE A 92 0.29 1.71 -0.13
N ALA A 93 -0.49 1.07 -1.00
CA ALA A 93 -1.37 -0.02 -0.59
C ALA A 93 -0.57 -1.26 -0.15
N ALA A 94 -1.17 -2.10 0.70
CA ALA A 94 -0.55 -3.37 1.05
C ALA A 94 -0.43 -4.27 -0.18
N ALA A 95 0.77 -4.76 -0.48
CA ALA A 95 0.99 -5.63 -1.64
C ALA A 95 0.20 -6.94 -1.53
N CYS A 96 0.02 -7.45 -0.31
CA CYS A 96 -0.58 -8.74 -0.02
C CYS A 96 -1.64 -8.69 1.08
N GLY A 97 -2.21 -7.50 1.29
CA GLY A 97 -3.45 -7.34 2.05
C GLY A 97 -4.66 -7.88 1.28
N GLU A 98 -5.85 -7.64 1.82
CA GLU A 98 -7.09 -7.94 1.11
C GLU A 98 -7.15 -7.12 -0.19
N ASN A 99 -7.18 -7.80 -1.34
CA ASN A 99 -7.06 -7.19 -2.68
C ASN A 99 -5.71 -6.50 -2.95
N GLY A 100 -4.64 -6.92 -2.26
CA GLY A 100 -3.30 -6.38 -2.45
C GLY A 100 -2.79 -6.50 -3.88
N TYR A 101 -2.00 -5.51 -4.30
CA TYR A 101 -1.59 -5.33 -5.69
C TYR A 101 -0.65 -6.43 -6.23
N ALA A 102 -0.06 -7.25 -5.35
CA ALA A 102 0.81 -8.36 -5.72
C ALA A 102 0.07 -9.70 -5.89
N LEU A 103 -1.25 -9.75 -5.62
CA LEU A 103 -2.07 -10.96 -5.74
C LEU A 103 -2.43 -11.34 -7.19
N THR A 104 -1.76 -10.77 -8.19
CA THR A 104 -2.00 -11.17 -9.56
C THR A 104 -1.42 -12.55 -9.85
N LYS A 105 -2.04 -13.25 -10.80
CA LYS A 105 -1.56 -14.56 -11.28
C LYS A 105 -0.10 -14.57 -11.75
N TRP A 106 0.46 -13.40 -12.01
CA TRP A 106 1.79 -13.23 -12.57
C TRP A 106 2.85 -12.82 -11.54
N VAL A 107 2.46 -12.20 -10.44
CA VAL A 107 3.37 -11.77 -9.38
C VAL A 107 3.40 -12.84 -8.29
N SER A 108 2.32 -12.97 -7.52
CA SER A 108 2.15 -14.10 -6.59
C SER A 108 0.67 -14.24 -6.21
N PRO A 109 -0.09 -15.16 -6.85
CA PRO A 109 -1.54 -15.29 -6.63
C PRO A 109 -1.93 -15.59 -5.17
N SER A 110 -0.99 -16.08 -4.36
CA SER A 110 -1.15 -16.35 -2.93
C SER A 110 -0.26 -15.47 -2.05
N CYS A 111 0.52 -14.56 -2.65
CA CYS A 111 1.62 -13.85 -2.01
C CYS A 111 2.63 -14.73 -1.23
N THR A 112 2.65 -16.04 -1.47
CA THR A 112 3.51 -16.94 -0.68
C THR A 112 5.00 -16.76 -0.98
N TRP A 113 5.35 -16.10 -2.08
CA TRP A 113 6.74 -16.01 -2.54
C TRP A 113 7.38 -14.65 -2.34
N ILE A 114 6.61 -13.66 -1.88
CA ILE A 114 7.08 -12.31 -1.61
C ILE A 114 7.38 -12.20 -0.13
N HIS A 115 8.57 -11.71 0.19
CA HIS A 115 9.00 -11.41 1.54
C HIS A 115 8.65 -9.96 1.89
N SER A 116 9.12 -9.01 1.08
CA SER A 116 8.99 -7.58 1.30
C SER A 116 8.89 -6.82 -0.01
N MET A 117 8.46 -5.56 0.08
CA MET A 117 8.31 -4.63 -1.04
C MET A 117 9.26 -3.46 -0.89
N ALA A 118 9.67 -2.86 -2.00
CA ALA A 118 10.31 -1.55 -2.02
C ALA A 118 9.54 -0.59 -2.91
N MET A 119 9.41 0.64 -2.43
CA MET A 119 8.67 1.72 -3.09
C MET A 119 9.61 2.91 -3.22
N CYS A 120 9.87 3.32 -4.45
CA CYS A 120 10.78 4.41 -4.75
C CYS A 120 10.04 5.55 -5.44
N LEU A 121 10.35 6.80 -5.07
CA LEU A 121 9.90 7.95 -5.86
C LEU A 121 10.81 8.13 -7.07
N GLY A 122 10.22 8.23 -8.26
CA GLY A 122 10.96 8.27 -9.52
C GLY A 122 11.44 6.88 -9.96
N ARG A 123 12.34 6.86 -10.95
CA ARG A 123 12.86 5.61 -11.53
C ARG A 123 14.03 5.09 -10.69
N GLY A 124 13.86 3.90 -10.11
CA GLY A 124 14.92 3.18 -9.41
C GLY A 124 15.90 2.55 -10.40
N ASP A 125 16.71 3.34 -11.11
CA ASP A 125 17.72 2.79 -12.02
C ASP A 125 18.74 1.96 -11.21
N PRO A 126 19.00 0.68 -11.58
CA PRO A 126 19.92 -0.18 -10.85
C PRO A 126 21.33 0.42 -10.73
N HIS A 127 21.72 1.31 -11.64
CA HIS A 127 23.04 1.94 -11.66
C HIS A 127 23.06 3.39 -11.16
N ARG A 128 21.92 3.94 -10.71
CA ARG A 128 21.90 5.28 -10.12
C ARG A 128 22.10 5.22 -8.61
N PRO A 129 22.88 6.17 -8.05
CA PRO A 129 23.04 6.27 -6.62
C PRO A 129 21.72 6.74 -5.95
N VAL A 130 21.31 6.08 -4.88
CA VAL A 130 20.03 6.30 -4.12
C VAL A 130 19.89 7.68 -3.53
N LYS A 131 20.99 8.45 -3.41
CA LYS A 131 20.88 9.87 -3.06
C LYS A 131 19.93 10.63 -4.02
N GLU A 132 19.67 10.09 -5.21
CA GLU A 132 18.69 10.57 -6.19
C GLU A 132 17.38 9.77 -6.19
N ILE A 133 17.32 8.61 -5.54
CA ILE A 133 16.18 7.68 -5.50
C ILE A 133 15.80 7.43 -4.04
N ASN A 134 14.79 8.14 -3.54
CA ASN A 134 14.31 7.91 -2.18
C ASN A 134 13.40 6.68 -2.17
N CYS A 135 13.86 5.56 -1.60
CA CYS A 135 13.07 4.32 -1.48
C CYS A 135 12.78 3.98 -0.02
N PHE A 136 11.55 3.57 0.29
CA PHE A 136 11.21 2.89 1.55
C PHE A 136 10.81 1.44 1.28
N TYR A 137 10.86 0.65 2.34
CA TYR A 137 10.55 -0.77 2.30
C TYR A 137 9.39 -1.05 3.25
N MET A 138 8.61 -2.08 2.95
CA MET A 138 7.51 -2.52 3.80
C MET A 138 7.36 -4.03 3.75
N ALA A 139 6.84 -4.63 4.81
CA ALA A 139 6.48 -6.04 4.77
C ALA A 139 5.34 -6.23 3.77
N ARG A 140 5.23 -7.42 3.19
CA ARG A 140 4.25 -7.69 2.12
C ARG A 140 2.79 -7.38 2.50
N ALA A 141 2.44 -7.46 3.78
CA ALA A 141 1.08 -7.29 4.27
C ALA A 141 0.80 -5.89 4.86
N ASP A 142 1.83 -5.05 4.94
CA ASP A 142 1.70 -3.69 5.47
C ASP A 142 1.39 -2.74 4.32
N ASP A 143 0.55 -1.74 4.59
CA ASP A 143 0.51 -0.48 3.85
C ASP A 143 1.38 0.55 4.56
N CYS A 144 1.73 1.64 3.87
CA CYS A 144 2.36 2.76 4.56
C CYS A 144 2.18 4.11 3.85
N GLU A 145 2.15 5.15 4.67
CA GLU A 145 2.15 6.54 4.26
C GLU A 145 3.58 7.01 3.99
N TRP A 146 3.81 7.64 2.85
CA TRP A 146 5.09 8.26 2.56
C TRP A 146 5.39 9.38 3.57
N PRO A 147 6.61 9.47 4.15
CA PRO A 147 6.87 10.40 5.25
C PRO A 147 6.76 11.89 4.90
N ALA A 148 7.01 12.22 3.63
CA ALA A 148 6.91 13.59 3.14
C ALA A 148 5.47 13.90 2.71
N MET A 149 5.01 15.11 3.02
CA MET A 149 3.78 15.64 2.45
C MET A 149 4.05 16.28 1.09
N PHE A 150 3.04 16.24 0.22
CA PHE A 150 3.10 16.82 -1.12
C PHE A 150 1.93 17.76 -1.40
N THR A 151 2.08 18.59 -2.42
CA THR A 151 0.99 19.33 -3.07
C THR A 151 0.70 18.72 -4.44
N ASN A 152 -0.40 19.10 -5.09
CA ASN A 152 -0.69 18.68 -6.46
C ASN A 152 0.45 18.97 -7.45
N ASP A 153 1.27 19.99 -7.17
CA ASP A 153 2.40 20.40 -8.02
C ASP A 153 3.69 19.68 -7.66
N SER A 154 3.81 19.14 -6.43
CA SER A 154 5.03 18.51 -5.94
C SER A 154 4.96 16.98 -5.81
N ILE A 155 3.79 16.37 -6.03
CA ILE A 155 3.67 14.91 -6.07
C ILE A 155 4.54 14.33 -7.20
N PRO A 156 5.17 13.16 -6.98
CA PRO A 156 6.03 12.55 -7.98
C PRO A 156 5.23 12.11 -9.22
N ASP A 157 5.79 12.28 -10.41
CA ASP A 157 5.12 11.85 -11.65
C ASP A 157 5.05 10.32 -11.80
N MET A 158 5.90 9.60 -11.06
CA MET A 158 5.95 8.15 -11.06
C MET A 158 6.53 7.59 -9.78
N VAL A 159 6.18 6.34 -9.49
CA VAL A 159 6.81 5.51 -8.45
C VAL A 159 7.29 4.20 -9.06
N ASP A 160 8.36 3.64 -8.51
CA ASP A 160 8.95 2.37 -8.95
C ASP A 160 8.79 1.33 -7.85
N ILE A 161 8.14 0.22 -8.18
CA ILE A 161 7.72 -0.82 -7.23
C ILE A 161 8.55 -2.07 -7.44
N TRP A 162 9.06 -2.63 -6.35
CA TRP A 162 9.93 -3.79 -6.33
C TRP A 162 9.44 -4.82 -5.32
N TYR A 163 9.80 -6.08 -5.53
CA TYR A 163 9.53 -7.16 -4.60
C TYR A 163 10.78 -7.98 -4.35
N LEU A 164 10.94 -8.43 -3.11
CA LEU A 164 11.97 -9.38 -2.72
C LEU A 164 11.35 -10.78 -2.64
N PRO A 165 11.76 -11.74 -3.49
CA PRO A 165 11.34 -13.12 -3.33
C PRO A 165 11.99 -13.76 -2.09
N TYR A 166 11.36 -14.79 -1.50
CA TYR A 166 12.01 -15.58 -0.45
C TYR A 166 13.32 -16.24 -0.95
N PRO A 167 14.36 -16.39 -0.08
CA PRO A 167 15.68 -16.88 -0.47
C PRO A 167 15.67 -18.24 -1.18
N GLU A 168 14.82 -19.17 -0.72
CA GLU A 168 14.62 -20.50 -1.31
C GLU A 168 14.20 -20.46 -2.80
N LYS A 169 13.66 -19.31 -3.25
CA LYS A 169 13.25 -19.09 -4.64
C LYS A 169 14.20 -18.19 -5.42
N ARG A 170 15.17 -17.55 -4.76
CA ARG A 170 16.18 -16.72 -5.42
C ARG A 170 17.17 -17.59 -6.21
N GLU A 171 17.62 -18.71 -5.64
CA GLU A 171 18.55 -19.64 -6.31
C GLU A 171 17.92 -20.31 -7.54
N LEU A 172 16.62 -20.59 -7.51
CA LEU A 172 15.88 -21.17 -8.64
C LEU A 172 15.78 -20.25 -9.85
N ARG A 173 15.87 -18.93 -9.67
CA ARG A 173 15.87 -17.97 -10.80
C ARG A 173 17.26 -17.78 -11.38
N LEU A 174 18.28 -17.65 -10.52
CA LEU A 174 19.64 -17.44 -10.97
C LEU A 174 20.22 -18.64 -11.75
N GLY A 175 19.73 -19.85 -11.49
CA GLY A 175 20.11 -21.05 -12.25
C GLY A 175 19.30 -21.33 -13.53
N ALA A 176 18.37 -20.45 -13.92
CA ALA A 176 17.52 -20.63 -15.10
C ALA A 176 17.97 -19.80 -16.32
N ASP A 177 18.92 -18.89 -16.12
CA ASP A 177 19.46 -18.00 -17.17
C ASP A 177 20.87 -18.41 -17.65
N ASP A 178 21.39 -19.56 -17.18
CA ASP A 178 22.59 -20.25 -17.70
C ASP A 178 22.21 -21.39 -18.67
#